data_AF-A0A538C639-F1
#
_entry.id   AF-A0A538C639-F1
#
_cell.length_a   1.000
_cell.length_b   1.000
_cell.length_c   1.000
_cell.angle_alpha   90.00
_cell.angle_beta   90.00
_cell.angle_gamma   90.00
#
_symmetry.space_group_name_H-M   'P 1'
#
loop_
_entity.id
_entity.type
_entity.pdbx_description
1 polymer ?
#
loop_
_entity_poly.entity_id
_entity_poly.type
_entity_poly.pdbx_seq_one_letter_code
_entity_poly.pdbx_strand_id
1 'polypeptide(L)'
;MPVRRARRIAAAIAGALALLLVLAQLFLPGIAASRISDRVARYGRVQSVHVSAWPAVKLLWGDADSVSLRAGSLRVNPASAAKLAHEARGVAKLDASAAAARLGPLQLSDVRLRKRGDQLTAQAFLSDSALHAALPSGVEVRLLRSEAARVEVSARGGLFGISTSLDAVVQPREGRLVAQPRIFPLPAVAVTLFSDPRLYVEGVSASRAAPPGGVPGYRLSMRATLR
;
A
#
# COMPACT_ATOMS: atom_id res chain seq x y z
N MET A 1 -11.40 61.21 -15.57
CA MET A 1 -10.81 60.55 -14.38
C MET A 1 -11.32 59.10 -14.16
N PRO A 2 -11.18 58.15 -15.11
CA PRO A 2 -11.67 56.77 -14.92
C PRO A 2 -10.71 55.85 -14.13
N VAL A 3 -9.42 56.18 -14.08
CA VAL A 3 -8.35 55.30 -13.58
C VAL A 3 -8.46 54.99 -12.07
N ARG A 4 -8.97 55.93 -11.27
CA ARG A 4 -9.12 55.74 -9.80
C ARG A 4 -10.22 54.75 -9.44
N ARG A 5 -11.30 54.67 -10.23
CA ARG A 5 -12.40 53.71 -9.98
C ARG A 5 -12.02 52.30 -10.43
N ALA A 6 -11.38 52.18 -11.58
CA ALA A 6 -10.84 50.90 -12.07
C ALA A 6 -9.83 50.29 -11.08
N ARG A 7 -8.93 51.10 -10.51
CA ARG A 7 -7.94 50.64 -9.52
C ARG A 7 -8.57 50.18 -8.20
N ARG A 8 -9.67 50.81 -7.76
CA ARG A 8 -10.42 50.38 -6.56
C ARG A 8 -11.19 49.08 -6.78
N ILE A 9 -11.81 48.93 -7.95
CA ILE A 9 -12.52 47.68 -8.31
C ILE A 9 -11.53 46.53 -8.44
N ALA A 10 -10.39 46.74 -9.13
CA ALA A 10 -9.33 45.74 -9.23
C ALA A 10 -8.78 45.35 -7.84
N ALA A 11 -8.56 46.31 -6.94
CA ALA A 11 -8.11 46.03 -5.58
C ALA A 11 -9.17 45.26 -4.77
N ALA A 12 -10.46 45.58 -4.92
CA ALA A 12 -11.55 44.87 -4.26
C ALA A 12 -11.67 43.41 -4.76
N ILE A 13 -11.56 43.18 -6.06
CA ILE A 13 -11.56 41.84 -6.66
C ILE A 13 -10.35 41.03 -6.18
N ALA A 14 -9.16 41.63 -6.20
CA ALA A 14 -7.95 40.97 -5.71
C ALA A 14 -8.05 40.60 -4.23
N GLY A 15 -8.59 41.50 -3.39
CA GLY A 15 -8.83 41.24 -1.98
C GLY A 15 -9.84 40.13 -1.74
N ALA A 16 -10.94 40.10 -2.51
CA ALA A 16 -11.94 39.03 -2.43
C ALA A 16 -11.38 37.67 -2.85
N LEU A 17 -10.58 37.61 -3.93
CA LEU A 17 -9.91 36.39 -4.37
C LEU A 17 -8.88 35.91 -3.34
N ALA A 18 -8.09 36.81 -2.75
CA ALA A 18 -7.15 36.47 -1.69
C ALA A 18 -7.87 35.91 -0.46
N LEU A 19 -8.97 36.54 -0.04
CA LEU A 19 -9.78 36.07 1.08
C LEU A 19 -10.40 34.69 0.81
N LEU A 20 -10.94 34.48 -0.40
CA LEU A 20 -11.46 33.19 -0.84
C LEU A 20 -10.37 32.11 -0.78
N LEU A 21 -9.15 32.42 -1.23
CA LEU A 21 -8.02 31.48 -1.17
C LEU A 21 -7.61 31.16 0.27
N VAL A 22 -7.61 32.13 1.18
CA VAL A 22 -7.34 31.90 2.61
C VAL A 22 -8.40 30.99 3.24
N LEU A 23 -9.67 31.24 2.98
CA LEU A 23 -10.78 30.39 3.46
C LEU A 23 -10.69 28.98 2.86
N ALA A 24 -10.42 28.87 1.56
CA ALA A 24 -10.22 27.60 0.89
C ALA A 24 -9.03 26.83 1.50
N GLN A 25 -7.93 27.51 1.83
CA GLN A 25 -6.76 26.91 2.49
C GLN A 25 -7.07 26.41 3.91
N LEU A 26 -8.00 27.05 4.62
CA LEU A 26 -8.38 26.65 5.96
C LEU A 26 -9.34 25.44 5.97
N PHE A 27 -10.31 25.39 5.05
CA PHE A 27 -11.38 24.38 5.08
C PHE A 27 -11.19 23.18 4.14
N LEU A 28 -10.55 23.36 2.98
CA LEU A 28 -10.38 22.25 2.00
C LEU A 28 -9.59 21.05 2.55
N PRO A 29 -8.49 21.23 3.31
CA PRO A 29 -7.75 20.10 3.86
C PRO A 29 -8.60 19.20 4.77
N GLY A 30 -9.48 19.81 5.57
CA GLY A 30 -10.40 19.09 6.45
C GLY A 30 -11.42 18.26 5.68
N ILE A 31 -12.05 18.85 4.65
CA ILE A 31 -13.04 18.16 3.81
C ILE A 31 -12.40 17.01 3.03
N ALA A 32 -11.19 17.21 2.49
CA ALA A 32 -10.44 16.17 1.80
C ALA A 32 -10.11 15.00 2.73
N ALA A 33 -9.67 15.30 3.97
CA ALA A 33 -9.40 14.29 4.99
C ALA A 33 -10.65 13.47 5.33
N SER A 34 -11.82 14.11 5.50
CA SER A 34 -13.09 13.41 5.74
C SER A 34 -13.45 12.48 4.58
N ARG A 35 -13.37 12.94 3.33
CA ARG A 35 -13.67 12.10 2.16
C ARG A 35 -12.75 10.89 2.02
N ILE A 36 -11.46 11.07 2.29
CA ILE A 36 -10.49 9.96 2.32
C ILE A 36 -10.83 9.00 3.46
N SER A 37 -11.12 9.54 4.66
CA SER A 37 -11.54 8.74 5.81
C SER A 37 -12.76 7.88 5.49
N ASP A 38 -13.83 8.45 4.93
CA ASP A 38 -15.06 7.70 4.58
C ASP A 38 -14.80 6.62 3.53
N ARG A 39 -13.91 6.90 2.57
CA ARG A 39 -13.54 5.93 1.54
C ARG A 39 -12.71 4.79 2.11
N VAL A 40 -11.79 5.07 3.02
CA VAL A 40 -10.97 4.05 3.70
C VAL A 40 -11.79 3.31 4.77
N ALA A 41 -12.77 3.96 5.39
CA ALA A 41 -13.64 3.39 6.42
C ALA A 41 -14.46 2.21 5.90
N ARG A 42 -14.76 2.17 4.60
CA ARG A 42 -15.37 1.00 3.93
C ARG A 42 -14.54 -0.27 4.05
N TYR A 43 -13.23 -0.13 4.25
CA TYR A 43 -12.30 -1.24 4.41
C TYR A 43 -11.95 -1.52 5.88
N GLY A 44 -12.34 -0.66 6.83
CA GLY A 44 -12.08 -0.90 8.25
C GLY A 44 -12.04 0.36 9.10
N ARG A 45 -11.35 0.30 10.25
CA ARG A 45 -11.35 1.39 11.22
C ARG A 45 -10.18 2.35 10.95
N VAL A 46 -10.50 3.58 10.54
CA VAL A 46 -9.54 4.68 10.41
C VAL A 46 -9.39 5.37 11.77
N GLN A 47 -8.15 5.69 12.15
CA GLN A 47 -7.85 6.41 13.40
C GLN A 47 -7.64 7.89 13.12
N SER A 48 -6.84 8.22 12.10
CA SER A 48 -6.61 9.60 11.70
C SER A 48 -6.20 9.71 10.23
N VAL A 49 -6.62 10.82 9.60
CA VAL A 49 -6.23 11.20 8.25
C VAL A 49 -5.77 12.65 8.32
N HIS A 50 -4.60 12.93 7.77
CA HIS A 50 -4.09 14.27 7.59
C HIS A 50 -3.74 14.48 6.12
N VAL A 51 -4.20 15.59 5.55
CA VAL A 51 -4.00 15.94 4.14
C VAL A 51 -3.43 17.34 4.08
N SER A 52 -2.40 17.55 3.27
CA SER A 52 -1.82 18.86 3.01
C SER A 52 -1.64 19.06 1.51
N ALA A 53 -1.99 20.26 1.03
CA ALA A 53 -1.82 20.66 -0.36
C ALA A 53 -1.63 22.18 -0.46
N TRP A 54 -0.65 22.60 -1.25
CA TRP A 54 -0.32 23.99 -1.49
C TRP A 54 -0.14 24.27 -3.01
N PRO A 55 -0.98 25.14 -3.60
CA PRO A 55 -2.18 25.75 -3.03
C PRO A 55 -3.32 24.74 -2.80
N ALA A 56 -4.14 24.93 -1.76
CA ALA A 56 -5.21 23.98 -1.38
C ALA A 56 -6.28 23.77 -2.48
N VAL A 57 -6.44 24.72 -3.41
CA VAL A 57 -7.34 24.57 -4.56
C VAL A 57 -6.99 23.35 -5.43
N LYS A 58 -5.73 22.89 -5.40
CA LYS A 58 -5.29 21.65 -6.05
C LYS A 58 -6.06 20.40 -5.60
N LEU A 59 -6.58 20.39 -4.37
CA LEU A 59 -7.41 19.30 -3.85
C LEU A 59 -8.72 19.13 -4.63
N LEU A 60 -9.24 20.21 -5.24
CA LEU A 60 -10.45 20.15 -6.06
C LEU A 60 -10.23 19.40 -7.38
N TRP A 61 -8.97 19.33 -7.84
CA TRP A 61 -8.58 18.58 -9.03
C TRP A 61 -8.02 17.18 -8.71
N GLY A 62 -8.03 16.78 -7.44
CA GLY A 62 -7.57 15.46 -7.01
C GLY A 62 -6.09 15.38 -6.65
N ASP A 63 -5.39 16.52 -6.56
CA ASP A 63 -3.96 16.57 -6.26
C ASP A 63 -3.70 16.97 -4.80
N ALA A 64 -2.71 16.33 -4.17
CA ALA A 64 -2.25 16.67 -2.82
C ALA A 64 -0.72 16.57 -2.70
N ASP A 65 -0.12 17.40 -1.85
CA ASP A 65 1.32 17.35 -1.65
C ASP A 65 1.70 16.23 -0.68
N SER A 66 0.93 16.08 0.41
CA SER A 66 1.14 15.02 1.38
C SER A 66 -0.16 14.48 1.97
N VAL A 67 -0.20 13.16 2.18
CA VAL A 67 -1.27 12.48 2.89
C VAL A 67 -0.66 11.55 3.93
N SER A 68 -1.10 11.67 5.17
CA SER A 68 -0.75 10.78 6.27
C SER A 68 -2.00 10.07 6.77
N LEU A 69 -2.00 8.74 6.72
CA LEU A 69 -3.14 7.91 7.08
C LEU A 69 -2.74 6.94 8.18
N ARG A 70 -3.47 6.94 9.30
CA ARG A 70 -3.36 5.92 10.34
C ARG A 70 -4.67 5.15 10.45
N ALA A 71 -4.59 3.85 10.29
CA ALA A 71 -5.70 2.93 10.45
C ALA A 71 -5.42 1.94 11.58
N GLY A 72 -6.48 1.49 12.25
CA GLY A 72 -6.40 0.42 13.23
C GLY A 72 -6.37 -0.93 12.52
N SER A 73 -7.50 -1.32 11.93
CA SER A 73 -7.64 -2.58 11.20
C SER A 73 -8.22 -2.33 9.82
N LEU A 74 -7.62 -2.93 8.80
CA LEU A 74 -8.09 -2.87 7.41
C LEU A 74 -8.35 -4.28 6.87
N ARG A 75 -9.36 -4.40 6.01
CA ARG A 75 -9.67 -5.58 5.21
C ARG A 75 -9.60 -5.15 3.76
N VAL A 76 -8.54 -5.54 3.08
CA VAL A 76 -8.25 -5.13 1.71
C VAL A 76 -7.81 -6.35 0.91
N ASN A 77 -8.34 -6.52 -0.29
CA ASN A 77 -7.80 -7.48 -1.23
C ASN A 77 -6.74 -6.80 -2.13
N PRO A 78 -5.89 -7.56 -2.83
CA PRO A 78 -4.83 -6.98 -3.65
C PRO A 78 -5.33 -6.03 -4.74
N ALA A 79 -6.48 -6.31 -5.36
CA ALA A 79 -7.07 -5.45 -6.40
C ALA A 79 -7.55 -4.09 -5.84
N SER A 80 -8.17 -4.09 -4.66
CA SER A 80 -8.58 -2.87 -3.95
C SER A 80 -7.37 -2.06 -3.49
N ALA A 81 -6.31 -2.73 -3.02
CA ALA A 81 -5.06 -2.05 -2.67
C ALA A 81 -4.42 -1.39 -3.90
N ALA A 82 -4.40 -2.07 -5.05
CA ALA A 82 -3.90 -1.51 -6.31
C ALA A 82 -4.75 -0.32 -6.79
N LYS A 83 -6.07 -0.43 -6.70
CA LYS A 83 -6.99 0.69 -6.98
C LYS A 83 -6.72 1.89 -6.07
N LEU A 84 -6.59 1.68 -4.76
CA LEU A 84 -6.29 2.77 -3.81
C LEU A 84 -4.92 3.41 -4.07
N ALA A 85 -3.91 2.60 -4.41
CA ALA A 85 -2.59 3.11 -4.78
C ALA A 85 -2.64 3.97 -6.05
N HIS A 86 -3.44 3.57 -7.05
CA HIS A 86 -3.65 4.35 -8.27
C HIS A 86 -4.49 5.60 -8.03
N GLU A 87 -5.52 5.55 -7.18
CA GLU A 87 -6.27 6.75 -6.76
C GLU A 87 -5.35 7.77 -6.04
N ALA A 88 -4.28 7.31 -5.39
CA ALA A 88 -3.25 8.16 -4.80
C ALA A 88 -2.22 8.71 -5.82
N ARG A 89 -2.42 8.54 -7.13
CA ARG A 89 -1.57 9.11 -8.20
C ARG A 89 -1.31 10.60 -7.99
N GLY A 90 -2.37 11.38 -7.77
CA GLY A 90 -2.30 12.84 -7.58
C GLY A 90 -1.62 13.27 -6.27
N VAL A 91 -1.22 12.32 -5.41
CA VAL A 91 -0.57 12.61 -4.13
C VAL A 91 0.95 12.54 -4.27
N ALA A 92 1.68 13.64 -4.14
CA ALA A 92 3.14 13.63 -4.27
C ALA A 92 3.83 12.76 -3.19
N LYS A 93 3.30 12.78 -1.95
CA LYS A 93 3.82 12.03 -0.79
C LYS A 93 2.70 11.34 -0.02
N LEU A 94 2.73 10.01 0.09
CA LEU A 94 1.79 9.26 0.94
C LEU A 94 2.58 8.55 2.03
N ASP A 95 2.10 8.64 3.27
CA ASP A 95 2.57 7.84 4.40
C ASP A 95 1.34 7.22 5.07
N ALA A 96 1.05 5.97 4.74
CA ALA A 96 -0.07 5.22 5.30
C ALA A 96 0.44 4.12 6.23
N SER A 97 -0.21 3.96 7.38
CA SER A 97 0.08 2.90 8.34
C SER A 97 -1.20 2.27 8.87
N ALA A 98 -1.20 0.95 9.01
CA ALA A 98 -2.28 0.21 9.66
C ALA A 98 -1.70 -0.72 10.71
N ALA A 99 -2.30 -0.76 11.91
CA ALA A 99 -1.85 -1.69 12.96
C ALA A 99 -2.08 -3.15 12.53
N ALA A 100 -3.17 -3.41 11.82
CA ALA A 100 -3.47 -4.69 11.20
C ALA A 100 -4.09 -4.52 9.80
N ALA A 101 -3.73 -5.39 8.87
CA ALA A 101 -4.42 -5.54 7.60
C ALA A 101 -4.68 -7.02 7.30
N ARG A 102 -5.86 -7.33 6.76
CA ARG A 102 -6.21 -8.67 6.31
C ARG A 102 -6.28 -8.68 4.79
N LEU A 103 -5.41 -9.47 4.17
CA LEU A 103 -5.36 -9.73 2.73
C LEU A 103 -5.84 -11.15 2.46
N GLY A 104 -7.15 -11.31 2.26
CA GLY A 104 -7.77 -12.63 2.15
C GLY A 104 -7.59 -13.43 3.45
N PRO A 105 -7.02 -14.65 3.40
CA PRO A 105 -6.76 -15.45 4.60
C PRO A 105 -5.56 -14.94 5.41
N LEU A 106 -4.70 -14.11 4.81
CA LEU A 106 -3.46 -13.63 5.42
C LEU A 106 -3.74 -12.46 6.36
N GLN A 107 -3.31 -12.55 7.61
CA GLN A 107 -3.28 -11.42 8.54
C GLN A 107 -1.86 -10.84 8.63
N LEU A 108 -1.77 -9.54 8.39
CA LEU A 108 -0.57 -8.74 8.52
C LEU A 108 -0.73 -7.76 9.68
N SER A 109 0.35 -7.48 10.39
CA SER A 109 0.45 -6.40 11.37
C SER A 109 1.51 -5.37 10.96
N ASP A 110 1.51 -4.21 11.60
CA ASP A 110 2.49 -3.13 11.38
C ASP A 110 2.67 -2.76 9.90
N VAL A 111 1.55 -2.69 9.18
CA VAL A 111 1.56 -2.41 7.75
C VAL A 111 1.90 -0.95 7.54
N ARG A 112 2.88 -0.69 6.69
CA ARG A 112 3.32 0.66 6.29
C ARG A 112 3.40 0.72 4.78
N LEU A 113 2.82 1.75 4.20
CA LEU A 113 2.89 2.05 2.78
C LEU A 113 3.39 3.48 2.63
N ARG A 114 4.43 3.66 1.83
CA ARG A 114 4.96 4.97 1.51
C ARG A 114 4.98 5.18 0.00
N LYS A 115 4.49 6.33 -0.44
CA LYS A 115 4.58 6.83 -1.81
C LYS A 115 5.46 8.07 -1.85
N ARG A 116 6.37 8.13 -2.83
CA ARG A 116 7.14 9.32 -3.16
C ARG A 116 7.16 9.44 -4.69
N GLY A 117 6.46 10.44 -5.25
CA GLY A 117 6.22 10.48 -6.70
C GLY A 117 5.46 9.23 -7.14
N ASP A 118 5.96 8.51 -8.15
CA ASP A 118 5.36 7.25 -8.62
C ASP A 118 5.92 6.01 -7.91
N GLN A 119 6.91 6.18 -7.04
CA GLN A 119 7.56 5.09 -6.30
C GLN A 119 6.76 4.72 -5.05
N LEU A 120 6.48 3.43 -4.90
CA LEU A 120 5.75 2.83 -3.79
C LEU A 120 6.64 1.82 -3.05
N THR A 121 6.65 1.94 -1.72
CA THR A 121 7.29 0.99 -0.82
C THR A 121 6.28 0.53 0.21
N ALA A 122 6.07 -0.78 0.31
CA ALA A 122 5.21 -1.39 1.32
C ALA A 122 6.04 -2.27 2.24
N GLN A 123 5.68 -2.27 3.52
CA GLN A 123 6.27 -3.10 4.56
C GLN A 123 5.15 -3.66 5.43
N ALA A 124 5.31 -4.88 5.90
CA ALA A 124 4.37 -5.51 6.82
C ALA A 124 5.07 -6.57 7.65
N PHE A 125 4.48 -6.91 8.79
CA PHE A 125 4.87 -8.04 9.61
C PHE A 125 3.83 -9.16 9.48
N LEU A 126 4.30 -10.39 9.34
CA LEU A 126 3.49 -11.60 9.30
C LEU A 126 3.98 -12.52 10.41
N SER A 127 3.18 -12.75 11.45
CA SER A 127 3.54 -13.70 12.50
C SER A 127 3.49 -15.14 12.01
N ASP A 128 4.26 -16.03 12.64
CA ASP A 128 4.21 -17.46 12.33
C ASP A 128 2.79 -18.04 12.53
N SER A 129 2.07 -17.58 13.55
CA SER A 129 0.68 -17.96 13.81
C SER A 129 -0.29 -17.52 12.72
N ALA A 130 -0.12 -16.29 12.19
CA ALA A 130 -0.96 -15.77 11.11
C ALA A 130 -0.65 -16.46 9.78
N LEU A 131 0.62 -16.81 9.53
CA LEU A 131 1.00 -17.62 8.38
C LEU A 131 0.37 -19.01 8.47
N HIS A 132 0.50 -19.68 9.60
CA HIS A 132 -0.07 -21.02 9.79
C HIS A 132 -1.60 -21.02 9.64
N ALA A 133 -2.29 -20.01 10.21
CA ALA A 133 -3.73 -19.86 10.07
C ALA A 133 -4.19 -19.56 8.63
N ALA A 134 -3.31 -19.02 7.78
CA ALA A 134 -3.61 -18.74 6.39
C ALA A 134 -3.37 -19.94 5.45
N LEU A 135 -2.65 -20.97 5.93
CA LEU A 135 -2.32 -22.16 5.16
C LEU A 135 -3.34 -23.27 5.40
N PRO A 136 -3.55 -24.17 4.41
CA PRO A 136 -4.30 -25.40 4.62
C PRO A 136 -3.67 -26.26 5.73
N SER A 137 -4.49 -27.06 6.41
CA SER A 137 -3.99 -27.99 7.43
C SER A 137 -2.95 -28.95 6.83
N GLY A 138 -1.86 -29.15 7.57
CA GLY A 138 -0.74 -30.00 7.13
C GLY A 138 0.23 -29.35 6.14
N VAL A 139 0.09 -28.05 5.87
CA VAL A 139 1.04 -27.26 5.08
C VAL A 139 1.86 -26.33 5.98
N GLU A 140 3.18 -26.40 5.85
CA GLU A 140 4.14 -25.52 6.50
C GLU A 140 4.95 -24.78 5.42
N VAL A 141 5.18 -23.47 5.59
CA VAL A 141 6.01 -22.69 4.68
C VAL A 141 7.19 -22.10 5.45
N ARG A 142 8.40 -22.30 4.93
CA ARG A 142 9.64 -21.74 5.49
C ARG A 142 10.33 -20.87 4.46
N LEU A 143 10.82 -19.71 4.90
CA LEU A 143 11.73 -18.89 4.13
C LEU A 143 13.09 -19.60 4.04
N LEU A 144 13.57 -19.85 2.83
CA LEU A 144 14.91 -20.36 2.58
C LEU A 144 15.89 -19.21 2.42
N ARG A 145 15.54 -18.25 1.56
CA ARG A 145 16.42 -17.13 1.17
C ARG A 145 15.60 -15.95 0.67
N SER A 146 16.12 -14.75 0.83
CA SER A 146 15.56 -13.54 0.21
C SER A 146 16.69 -12.64 -0.25
N GLU A 147 16.99 -12.68 -1.55
CA GLU A 147 18.10 -11.94 -2.16
C GLU A 147 17.65 -11.37 -3.52
N ALA A 148 18.28 -10.27 -3.93
CA ALA A 148 18.09 -9.68 -5.27
C ALA A 148 16.61 -9.47 -5.68
N ALA A 149 15.77 -9.00 -4.74
CA ALA A 149 14.33 -8.77 -4.96
C ALA A 149 13.49 -10.04 -5.24
N ARG A 150 14.01 -11.21 -4.86
CA ARG A 150 13.36 -12.52 -4.95
C ARG A 150 13.29 -13.17 -3.58
N VAL A 151 12.27 -13.99 -3.38
CA VAL A 151 12.03 -14.72 -2.13
C VAL A 151 11.91 -16.20 -2.44
N GLU A 152 12.83 -17.00 -1.91
CA GLU A 152 12.81 -18.46 -2.01
C GLU A 152 12.16 -19.04 -0.76
N VAL A 153 11.13 -19.85 -0.96
CA VAL A 153 10.37 -20.51 0.11
C VAL A 153 10.36 -22.01 -0.12
N SER A 154 10.34 -22.79 0.95
CA SER A 154 10.05 -24.21 0.94
C SER A 154 8.70 -24.43 1.57
N ALA A 155 7.77 -25.01 0.82
CA ALA A 155 6.49 -25.46 1.31
C ALA A 155 6.57 -26.96 1.58
N ARG A 156 6.26 -27.39 2.79
CA ARG A 156 6.10 -28.80 3.14
C ARG A 156 4.62 -29.08 3.33
N GLY A 157 4.07 -30.01 2.57
CA GLY A 157 2.67 -30.37 2.61
C GLY A 157 2.50 -31.88 2.63
N GLY A 158 1.69 -32.38 3.56
CA GLY A 158 1.27 -33.77 3.60
C GLY A 158 -0.14 -33.93 3.04
N LEU A 159 -0.29 -34.63 1.92
CA LEU A 159 -1.58 -35.17 1.47
C LEU A 159 -1.50 -36.68 1.64
N PHE A 160 -2.44 -37.27 2.39
CA PHE A 160 -2.51 -38.72 2.62
C PHE A 160 -1.30 -39.35 3.34
N GLY A 161 -0.68 -38.63 4.28
CA GLY A 161 0.43 -39.17 5.10
C GLY A 161 1.81 -39.17 4.42
N ILE A 162 1.89 -38.74 3.16
CA ILE A 162 3.16 -38.58 2.44
C ILE A 162 3.58 -37.11 2.54
N SER A 163 4.68 -36.84 3.24
CA SER A 163 5.24 -35.48 3.31
C SER A 163 6.02 -35.17 2.04
N THR A 164 5.63 -34.10 1.36
CA THR A 164 6.34 -33.60 0.19
C THR A 164 6.90 -32.21 0.51
N SER A 165 8.15 -31.96 0.13
CA SER A 165 8.74 -30.62 0.18
C SER A 165 8.85 -30.07 -1.22
N LEU A 166 8.32 -28.86 -1.42
CA LEU A 166 8.32 -28.13 -2.67
C LEU A 166 8.99 -26.78 -2.46
N ASP A 167 10.10 -26.54 -3.15
CA ASP A 167 10.72 -25.23 -3.15
C ASP A 167 10.09 -24.36 -4.23
N ALA A 168 9.89 -23.08 -3.95
CA ALA A 168 9.33 -22.11 -4.87
C ALA A 168 10.07 -20.77 -4.76
N VAL A 169 10.22 -20.10 -5.90
CA VAL A 169 10.83 -18.78 -5.99
C VAL A 169 9.74 -17.78 -6.35
N VAL A 170 9.54 -16.80 -5.48
CA VAL A 170 8.67 -15.65 -5.72
C VAL A 170 9.52 -14.49 -6.23
N GLN A 171 9.21 -14.00 -7.41
CA GLN A 171 9.99 -12.93 -8.04
C GLN A 171 9.10 -12.00 -8.90
N PRO A 172 9.50 -10.73 -9.05
CA PRO A 172 8.90 -9.86 -10.04
C PRO A 172 9.25 -10.34 -11.46
N ARG A 173 8.26 -10.35 -12.35
CA ARG A 173 8.42 -10.62 -13.78
C ARG A 173 7.47 -9.73 -14.57
N GLU A 174 8.01 -8.89 -15.45
CA GLU A 174 7.22 -7.97 -16.29
C GLU A 174 6.23 -7.10 -15.48
N GLY A 175 6.63 -6.69 -14.27
CA GLY A 175 5.79 -5.88 -13.37
C GLY A 175 4.76 -6.65 -12.57
N ARG A 176 4.70 -7.98 -12.71
CA ARG A 176 3.81 -8.88 -11.96
C ARG A 176 4.62 -9.65 -10.93
N LEU A 177 3.95 -10.15 -9.89
CA LEU A 177 4.55 -11.06 -8.93
C LEU A 177 4.19 -12.49 -9.29
N VAL A 178 5.20 -13.32 -9.58
CA VAL A 178 5.02 -14.73 -9.93
C VAL A 178 5.73 -15.64 -8.95
N ALA A 179 5.09 -16.76 -8.61
CA ALA A 179 5.69 -17.87 -7.89
C ALA A 179 6.01 -18.98 -8.90
N GLN A 180 7.29 -19.33 -9.01
CA GLN A 180 7.74 -20.43 -9.84
C GLN A 180 8.19 -21.58 -8.93
N PRO A 181 7.48 -22.72 -8.94
CA PRO A 181 7.94 -23.89 -8.21
C PRO A 181 9.21 -24.44 -8.87
N ARG A 182 10.16 -24.93 -8.06
CA ARG A 182 11.36 -25.64 -8.52
C ARG A 182 11.06 -27.14 -8.46
N ILE A 183 10.37 -27.65 -9.48
CA ILE A 183 10.10 -29.09 -9.62
C ILE A 183 10.99 -29.62 -10.74
N PHE A 184 12.03 -30.36 -10.39
CA PHE A 184 12.82 -31.10 -11.37
C PHE A 184 12.13 -32.44 -11.66
N PRO A 185 12.02 -32.93 -12.92
CA PRO A 185 12.46 -32.36 -14.20
C PRO A 185 11.34 -31.70 -15.03
N LEU A 186 10.17 -31.40 -14.43
CA LEU A 186 9.00 -30.92 -15.16
C LEU A 186 9.04 -29.41 -15.40
N PRO A 187 8.54 -28.90 -16.55
CA PRO A 187 8.35 -27.47 -16.75
C PRO A 187 7.36 -26.96 -15.71
N ALA A 188 7.88 -26.26 -14.71
CA ALA A 188 7.08 -25.70 -13.63
C ALA A 188 6.19 -24.57 -14.14
N VAL A 189 4.87 -24.73 -13.98
CA VAL A 189 3.90 -23.67 -14.28
C VAL A 189 4.09 -22.54 -13.27
N ALA A 190 4.50 -21.37 -13.76
CA ALA A 190 4.58 -20.17 -12.93
C ALA A 190 3.16 -19.71 -12.58
N VAL A 191 2.88 -19.56 -11.28
CA VAL A 191 1.62 -19.06 -10.77
C VAL A 191 1.73 -17.56 -10.55
N THR A 192 0.82 -16.79 -11.14
CA THR A 192 0.78 -15.34 -10.89
C THR A 192 0.13 -15.08 -9.53
N LEU A 193 0.90 -14.54 -8.57
CA LEU A 193 0.40 -14.17 -7.26
C LEU A 193 -0.26 -12.79 -7.26
N PHE A 194 0.26 -11.87 -8.08
CA PHE A 194 -0.27 -10.52 -8.20
C PHE A 194 0.00 -9.94 -9.59
N SER A 195 -1.01 -9.32 -10.18
CA SER A 195 -0.90 -8.58 -11.44
C SER A 195 -1.95 -7.49 -11.47
N ASP A 196 -1.53 -6.25 -11.68
CA ASP A 196 -2.43 -5.12 -11.92
C ASP A 196 -1.80 -4.18 -12.95
N PRO A 197 -2.51 -3.73 -13.99
CA PRO A 197 -1.94 -2.86 -15.03
C PRO A 197 -1.48 -1.49 -14.51
N ARG A 198 -1.96 -1.05 -13.34
CA ARG A 198 -1.65 0.25 -12.73
C ARG A 198 -0.38 0.21 -11.87
N LEU A 199 0.16 -0.97 -11.60
CA LEU A 199 1.32 -1.16 -10.73
C LEU A 199 2.37 -2.03 -11.42
N TYR A 200 3.61 -1.58 -11.35
CA TYR A 200 4.77 -2.32 -11.79
C TYR A 200 5.56 -2.80 -10.59
N VAL A 201 5.47 -4.08 -10.23
CA VAL A 201 6.25 -4.64 -9.12
C VAL A 201 7.72 -4.74 -9.52
N GLU A 202 8.56 -4.00 -8.81
CA GLU A 202 10.02 -3.98 -9.02
C GLU A 202 10.72 -5.02 -8.17
N GLY A 203 10.17 -5.32 -6.98
CA GLY A 203 10.83 -6.26 -6.08
C GLY A 203 10.05 -6.61 -4.83
N VAL A 204 10.37 -7.79 -4.30
CA VAL A 204 9.87 -8.29 -3.03
C VAL A 204 11.01 -8.81 -2.16
N SER A 205 10.85 -8.72 -0.85
CA SER A 205 11.77 -9.34 0.10
C SER A 205 11.02 -9.86 1.31
N ALA A 206 11.58 -10.88 1.94
CA ALA A 206 11.10 -11.40 3.21
C ALA A 206 12.31 -11.69 4.10
N SER A 207 12.27 -11.27 5.36
CA SER A 207 13.30 -11.63 6.33
C SER A 207 12.66 -12.11 7.62
N ARG A 208 13.29 -13.05 8.31
CA ARG A 208 12.86 -13.39 9.67
C ARG A 208 13.06 -12.18 10.57
N ALA A 209 12.05 -11.90 11.37
CA ALA A 209 12.09 -10.85 12.38
C ALA A 209 11.36 -11.32 13.63
N ALA A 210 11.92 -11.00 14.79
CA ALA A 210 11.26 -11.11 16.07
C ALA A 210 11.23 -9.71 16.67
N PRO A 211 10.07 -9.04 16.72
CA PRO A 211 9.97 -7.76 17.43
C PRO A 211 10.35 -7.95 18.91
N PRO A 212 10.95 -6.97 19.58
CA PRO A 212 11.23 -7.06 21.01
C PRO A 212 9.95 -7.34 21.80
N GLY A 213 9.90 -8.46 22.53
CA GLY A 213 8.71 -8.90 23.27
C GLY A 213 7.55 -9.39 22.40
N GLY A 214 7.76 -9.54 21.08
CA GLY A 214 6.76 -9.96 20.12
C GLY A 214 6.87 -11.43 19.71
N VAL A 215 5.85 -11.90 18.99
CA VAL A 215 5.83 -13.25 18.40
C VAL A 215 6.81 -13.27 17.20
N PRO A 216 7.59 -14.36 17.02
CA PRO A 216 8.43 -14.51 15.83
C PRO A 216 7.59 -14.52 14.55
N GLY A 217 8.22 -14.10 13.44
CA GLY A 217 7.59 -14.10 12.14
C GLY A 217 8.50 -13.53 11.05
N TYR A 218 7.86 -12.94 10.05
CA TYR A 218 8.50 -12.46 8.83
C TYR A 218 8.20 -10.98 8.62
N ARG A 219 9.25 -10.21 8.33
CA ARG A 219 9.12 -8.86 7.79
C ARG A 219 9.09 -8.95 6.27
N LEU A 220 7.97 -8.55 5.70
CA LEU A 220 7.75 -8.49 4.26
C LEU A 220 8.00 -7.07 3.77
N SER A 221 8.64 -6.94 2.62
CA SER A 221 8.75 -5.66 1.93
C SER A 221 8.48 -5.81 0.43
N MET A 222 7.91 -4.78 -0.16
CA MET A 222 7.63 -4.70 -1.60
C MET A 222 7.98 -3.31 -2.12
N ARG A 223 8.55 -3.27 -3.32
CA ARG A 223 8.77 -2.06 -4.11
C ARG A 223 8.02 -2.15 -5.42
N ALA A 224 7.35 -1.07 -5.78
CA ALA A 224 6.59 -0.98 -7.02
C ALA A 224 6.57 0.46 -7.54
N THR A 225 6.33 0.62 -8.84
CA THR A 225 6.06 1.90 -9.48
C THR A 225 4.59 1.98 -9.90
N LEU A 226 4.00 3.17 -9.86
CA LEU A 226 2.70 3.44 -10.47
C LEU A 226 2.85 3.67 -11.98
N ARG A 227 1.83 3.25 -12.73
CA ARG A 227 1.68 3.48 -14.18
C ARG A 227 0.46 4.33 -14.48
#